data_AF-A0A6G0VYY5-F1
#
_entry.id   AF-A0A6G0VYY5-F1
#
_cell.length_a   1.000
_cell.length_b   1.000
_cell.length_c   1.000
_cell.angle_alpha   90.00
_cell.angle_beta   90.00
_cell.angle_gamma   90.00
#
_symmetry.space_group_name_H-M   'P 1'
#
loop_
_entity.id
_entity.type
_entity.pdbx_description
1 polymer ?
#
loop_
_entity_poly.entity_id
_entity_poly.type
_entity_poly.pdbx_seq_one_letter_code
_entity_poly.pdbx_strand_id
1 'polypeptide(L)' 'MFDIDKFIQCIQNNNAIREMGSKEYSDKHLKLKSWMDIGNTMYLDWNELEKNGKDERVK' A
#
# COMPACT_ATOMS: atom_id res chain seq x y z
N MET A 1 14.16 8.96 1.94
CA MET A 1 14.06 8.87 0.47
C MET A 1 13.22 7.64 0.14
N PHE A 2 12.32 7.74 -0.84
CA PHE A 2 11.49 6.60 -1.23
C PHE A 2 12.34 5.53 -1.95
N ASP A 3 12.23 4.29 -1.51
CA ASP A 3 12.94 3.15 -2.10
C ASP A 3 12.10 2.53 -3.22
N ILE A 4 12.42 2.90 -4.47
CA ILE A 4 11.65 2.50 -5.65
C ILE A 4 11.74 0.99 -5.89
N ASP A 5 12.92 0.40 -5.73
CA ASP A 5 13.15 -1.02 -5.99
C ASP A 5 12.39 -1.88 -4.98
N LYS A 6 12.43 -1.48 -3.70
CA LYS A 6 11.65 -2.13 -2.64
C LYS A 6 10.15 -2.04 -2.93
N PHE A 7 9.66 -0.89 -3.38
CA PHE A 7 8.25 -0.73 -3.73
C PHE A 7 7.84 -1.62 -4.90
N ILE A 8 8.66 -1.68 -5.96
CA ILE A 8 8.40 -2.55 -7.12
C ILE A 8 8.33 -4.01 -6.68
N GLN A 9 9.25 -4.47 -5.82
CA GLN A 9 9.22 -5.83 -5.27
C GLN A 9 7.95 -6.10 -4.45
N CYS A 10 7.54 -5.15 -3.60
CA CYS A 10 6.30 -5.26 -2.83
C CYS A 10 5.06 -5.42 -3.72
N ILE A 11 4.99 -4.69 -4.84
CA ILE A 11 3.90 -4.81 -5.81
C ILE A 11 3.96 -6.15 -6.55
N GLN A 12 5.14 -6.55 -7.03
CA GLN A 12 5.30 -7.78 -7.81
C GLN A 12 4.96 -9.04 -7.00
N ASN A 13 5.20 -9.02 -5.69
CA ASN A 13 4.96 -10.12 -4.77
C ASN A 13 3.52 -10.16 -4.22
N ASN A 14 2.67 -9.19 -4.56
CA ASN A 14 1.31 -9.12 -4.05
C ASN A 14 0.27 -9.27 -5.17
N ASN A 15 -0.27 -10.48 -5.32
CA ASN A 15 -1.27 -10.81 -6.36
C ASN A 15 -2.55 -9.97 -6.24
N ALA A 16 -2.96 -9.62 -5.02
CA ALA A 16 -4.16 -8.81 -4.77
C ALA A 16 -4.02 -7.37 -5.30
N ILE A 17 -2.80 -6.92 -5.61
CA ILE A 17 -2.51 -5.61 -6.21
C ILE A 17 -2.08 -5.75 -7.67
N ARG A 18 -1.17 -6.69 -7.95
CA ARG A 18 -0.56 -6.90 -9.27
C ARG A 18 -1.57 -7.41 -10.30
N GLU A 19 -2.44 -8.32 -9.92
CA GLU A 19 -3.31 -9.05 -10.85
C GLU A 19 -4.76 -8.61 -10.69
N MET A 20 -5.22 -7.71 -11.56
CA MET A 20 -6.59 -7.20 -11.53
C MET A 20 -7.66 -8.27 -11.75
N GLY A 21 -7.31 -9.38 -12.40
CA GLY A 21 -8.19 -10.54 -12.61
C GLY A 21 -8.21 -11.54 -11.45
N SER A 22 -7.38 -11.33 -10.41
CA SER A 22 -7.32 -12.23 -9.27
C SER A 22 -8.58 -12.11 -8.39
N LYS A 23 -8.90 -13.19 -7.67
CA LYS A 23 -10.01 -13.18 -6.72
C LYS A 23 -9.71 -12.22 -5.56
N GLU A 24 -8.44 -12.14 -5.20
CA GLU A 24 -7.90 -11.30 -4.15
C GLU A 24 -8.02 -9.81 -4.48
N TYR A 25 -7.83 -9.41 -5.74
CA TYR A 25 -8.07 -8.03 -6.18
C TYR A 25 -9.56 -7.65 -6.11
N SER A 26 -10.44 -8.61 -6.37
CA SER A 26 -11.90 -8.42 -6.31
C SER A 26 -12.42 -8.33 -4.88
N ASP A 27 -11.68 -8.85 -3.91
CA ASP A 27 -11.99 -8.73 -2.48
C ASP A 27 -11.46 -7.40 -1.93
N LYS A 28 -12.38 -6.51 -1.58
CA LYS A 28 -12.07 -5.19 -1.03
C LYS A 28 -11.25 -5.26 0.27
N HIS A 29 -11.49 -6.25 1.12
CA HIS A 29 -10.75 -6.42 2.37
C HIS A 29 -9.32 -6.89 2.12
N LEU A 30 -9.14 -7.87 1.23
CA LEU A 30 -7.81 -8.36 0.87
C LEU A 30 -6.98 -7.30 0.14
N LYS A 31 -7.60 -6.56 -0.77
CA LYS A 31 -6.96 -5.43 -1.46
C LYS A 31 -6.55 -4.32 -0.47
N LEU A 32 -7.42 -3.97 0.48
CA LEU A 32 -7.08 -2.96 1.50
C LEU A 32 -5.94 -3.43 2.40
N LYS A 33 -6.01 -4.66 2.91
CA LYS A 33 -4.96 -5.26 3.73
C LYS A 33 -3.63 -5.27 3.00
N SER A 34 -3.64 -5.64 1.73
CA SER A 34 -2.45 -5.66 0.86
C SER A 34 -1.79 -4.29 0.73
N TRP A 35 -2.57 -3.23 0.55
CA TRP A 35 -2.02 -1.86 0.55
C TRP A 35 -1.43 -1.45 1.90
N MET A 36 -2.07 -1.83 3.01
CA MET A 36 -1.54 -1.56 4.36
C MET A 36 -0.23 -2.30 4.61
N ASP A 37 -0.13 -3.56 4.19
CA ASP A 37 1.08 -4.38 4.33
C ASP A 37 2.23 -3.79 3.49
N ILE A 38 1.96 -3.31 2.27
CA ILE A 38 2.95 -2.59 1.45
C ILE A 38 3.38 -1.29 2.16
N GLY A 39 2.43 -0.52 2.69
CA GLY A 39 2.71 0.71 3.43
C GLY A 39 3.61 0.50 4.63
N ASN A 40 3.28 -0.45 5.51
CA ASN A 40 4.08 -0.84 6.67
C ASN A 40 5.47 -1.37 6.27
N THR A 41 5.58 -2.02 5.12
CA THR A 41 6.87 -2.49 4.60
C THR A 41 7.73 -1.34 4.10
N MET A 42 7.12 -0.36 3.43
CA MET A 42 7.81 0.80 2.86
C MET A 42 8.20 1.84 3.90
N TYR A 43 7.40 1.98 4.96
CA TYR A 43 7.57 2.99 5.99
C TYR A 43 7.41 2.36 7.38
N LEU A 44 8.42 2.51 8.23
CA LEU A 44 8.39 2.03 9.61
C LEU A 44 7.22 2.65 10.40
N ASP A 45 6.92 3.93 10.10
CA ASP A 45 5.91 4.71 10.80
C ASP A 45 4.68 4.98 9.91
N TRP A 46 4.31 4.01 9.06
CA TRP A 46 3.16 4.13 8.14
C TRP A 46 1.86 4.61 8.83
N ASN A 47 1.59 4.08 10.02
CA ASN A 47 0.43 4.47 10.82
C ASN A 47 0.51 5.90 11.39
N GLU A 48 1.71 6.47 11.50
CA GLU A 48 1.92 7.85 11.93
C GLU A 48 1.81 8.83 10.76
N LEU A 49 2.17 8.40 9.54
CA LEU A 49 1.98 9.18 8.32
C LEU A 49 0.49 9.48 8.05
N GLU A 50 -0.42 8.58 8.42
CA GLU A 50 -1.87 8.81 8.28
C GLU A 50 -2.38 9.97 9.17
N LYS A 51 -1.72 10.21 10.32
CA LYS A 51 -2.10 11.31 11.23
C LYS A 51 -1.66 12.68 10.69
N ASN A 52 -0.55 12.72 9.96
CA ASN A 52 0.05 13.97 9.49
C ASN A 52 -0.36 14.35 8.05
N GLY A 53 -1.00 13.45 7.30
CA GLY A 53 -1.36 13.66 5.89
C GLY A 53 -2.79 14.16 5.60
N LYS A 54 -3.66 14.27 6.61
CA LYS A 54 -5.06 14.70 6.40
C LYS A 54 -5.26 16.23 6.31
N ASP A 55 -4.25 17.03 6.63
CA ASP A 55 -4.37 18.51 6.67
C ASP A 55 -3.90 19.26 5.41
N GLU A 56 -3.27 18.60 4.42
CA GLU A 56 -2.73 19.32 3.24
C GLU A 56 -3.62 19.27 1.97
N ARG A 57 -4.79 18.60 2.00
CA ARG A 57 -5.71 18.54 0.84
C ARG A 57 -6.96 19.43 0.95
N VAL A 58 -6.96 20.42 1.85
CA VAL A 58 -7.97 21.48 1.87
C VAL A 58 -7.31 22.85 2.01
N LYS A 59 -6.87 23.42 0.89
CA LYS A 59 -6.83 24.86 0.64
C LYS A 59 -7.11 25.13 -0.83
#